data_AF-A0A7Y3CNV5-F1
#
_entry.id   AF-A0A7Y3CNV5-F1
#
_cell.length_a   1.000
_cell.length_b   1.000
_cell.length_c   1.000
_cell.angle_alpha   90.00
_cell.angle_beta   90.00
_cell.angle_gamma   90.00
#
_symmetry.space_group_name_H-M   'P 1'
#
loop_
_entity.id
_entity.type
_entity.pdbx_description
1 polymer ?
#
loop_
_entity_poly.entity_id
_entity_poly.type
_entity_poly.pdbx_seq_one_letter_code
_entity_poly.pdbx_strand_id
1 'polypeptide(L)'
;MNKTTKTVFSVMALLLAPLAIACDYPTRADVPDGATATKEEMIAGQRGVKAYMSVMEEYLSCIEAAEQETVADPDEQEEEAKQQRIDMLNKKYNAAVEEMNLVAEEFNTQVRAYKERSK
;
A
#
# COMPACT_ATOMS: atom_id res chain seq x y z
N MET A 1 -14.40 -58.00 33.42
CA MET A 1 -13.20 -57.79 32.58
C MET A 1 -13.63 -57.37 31.18
N ASN A 2 -13.43 -56.08 30.91
CA ASN A 2 -12.94 -55.50 29.64
C ASN A 2 -13.82 -55.67 28.39
N LYS A 3 -14.23 -54.53 27.80
CA LYS A 3 -13.65 -54.11 26.52
C LYS A 3 -13.89 -52.62 26.24
N THR A 4 -12.77 -51.96 26.00
CA THR A 4 -12.56 -50.53 25.86
C THR A 4 -12.89 -50.05 24.46
N THR A 5 -13.45 -48.85 24.44
CA THR A 5 -13.77 -47.89 23.37
C THR A 5 -12.66 -47.71 22.32
N LYS A 6 -13.03 -47.49 21.05
CA LYS A 6 -12.18 -46.83 20.05
C LYS A 6 -13.03 -46.01 19.06
N THR A 7 -13.19 -44.72 19.34
CA THR A 7 -13.68 -43.72 18.39
C THR A 7 -12.46 -43.03 17.79
N VAL A 8 -12.24 -43.20 16.48
CA VAL A 8 -11.15 -42.53 15.75
C VAL A 8 -11.67 -41.18 15.27
N PHE A 9 -11.22 -40.09 15.90
CA PHE A 9 -11.43 -38.72 15.42
C PHE A 9 -10.21 -38.34 14.58
N SER A 10 -10.39 -38.22 13.26
CA SER A 10 -9.35 -37.74 12.35
C SER A 10 -9.42 -36.21 12.30
N VAL A 11 -8.44 -35.53 12.92
CA VAL A 11 -8.27 -34.08 12.84
C VAL A 11 -7.52 -33.78 11.55
N MET A 12 -8.23 -33.27 10.53
CA MET A 12 -7.61 -32.70 9.34
C MET A 12 -7.06 -31.32 9.69
N ALA A 13 -5.76 -31.21 9.91
CA ALA A 13 -5.07 -29.94 10.08
C ALA A 13 -5.01 -29.21 8.74
N LEU A 14 -5.79 -28.13 8.59
CA LEU A 14 -5.70 -27.23 7.44
C LEU A 14 -4.45 -26.35 7.63
N LEU A 15 -3.40 -26.60 6.86
CA LEU A 15 -2.23 -25.73 6.79
C LEU A 15 -2.65 -24.40 6.14
N LEU A 16 -2.74 -23.34 6.95
CA LEU A 16 -2.80 -21.97 6.46
C LEU A 16 -1.37 -21.61 6.01
N ALA A 17 -1.11 -21.67 4.70
CA ALA A 17 0.11 -21.08 4.14
C ALA A 17 0.03 -19.55 4.32
N PRO A 18 1.13 -18.88 4.73
CA PRO A 18 1.16 -17.42 4.71
C PRO A 18 0.98 -16.96 3.26
N LEU A 19 -0.03 -16.14 3.02
CA LEU A 19 -0.14 -15.42 1.77
C LEU A 19 1.04 -14.46 1.74
N ALA A 20 2.02 -14.69 0.86
CA ALA A 20 2.98 -13.65 0.52
C ALA A 20 2.19 -12.51 -0.14
N ILE A 21 1.81 -11.51 0.65
CA ILE A 21 1.12 -10.32 0.14
C ILE A 21 2.20 -9.53 -0.60
N ALA A 22 2.19 -9.59 -1.93
CA ALA A 22 2.91 -8.61 -2.71
C ALA A 22 2.24 -7.25 -2.43
N CYS A 23 3.01 -6.27 -1.94
CA CYS A 23 2.50 -4.91 -1.78
C CYS A 23 2.18 -4.35 -3.18
N ASP A 24 0.91 -4.37 -3.56
CA ASP A 24 0.45 -3.89 -4.85
C ASP A 24 0.47 -2.36 -4.87
N TYR A 25 1.24 -1.80 -5.80
CA TYR A 25 1.36 -0.35 -5.93
C TYR A 25 0.04 0.25 -6.44
N PRO A 26 -0.55 1.23 -5.74
CA PRO A 26 -1.82 1.82 -6.12
C PRO A 26 -1.78 2.55 -7.47
N THR A 27 -2.92 2.61 -8.15
CA THR A 27 -3.06 3.43 -9.36
C THR A 27 -3.17 4.91 -8.98
N ARG A 28 -2.37 5.77 -9.62
CA ARG A 28 -2.36 7.22 -9.42
C ARG A 28 -3.75 7.82 -9.61
N ALA A 29 -4.13 8.80 -8.76
CA ALA A 29 -5.36 9.55 -8.94
C ALA A 29 -5.31 10.47 -10.18
N ASP A 30 -6.43 10.54 -10.90
CA ASP A 30 -6.62 11.55 -11.94
C ASP A 30 -6.82 12.93 -11.30
N VAL A 31 -5.99 13.89 -11.70
CA VAL A 31 -6.10 15.29 -11.28
C VAL A 31 -6.72 16.11 -12.42
N PRO A 32 -7.93 16.68 -12.24
CA PRO A 32 -8.58 17.46 -13.28
C PRO A 32 -7.85 18.79 -13.53
N ASP A 33 -7.81 19.23 -14.79
CA ASP A 33 -7.23 20.52 -15.18
C ASP A 33 -8.06 21.69 -14.66
N GLY A 34 -7.49 22.45 -13.74
CA GLY A 34 -8.11 23.61 -13.11
C GLY A 34 -8.38 24.77 -14.05
N ALA A 35 -7.85 24.81 -15.27
CA ALA A 35 -8.21 25.81 -16.26
C ALA A 35 -9.50 25.47 -17.02
N THR A 36 -9.89 24.20 -17.09
CA THR A 36 -11.00 23.72 -17.94
C THR A 36 -12.08 22.96 -17.20
N ALA A 37 -11.77 22.29 -16.08
CA ALA A 37 -12.69 21.48 -15.30
C ALA A 37 -13.87 22.27 -14.71
N THR A 38 -15.03 21.64 -14.62
CA THR A 38 -16.21 22.09 -13.86
C THR A 38 -15.98 21.99 -12.35
N LYS A 39 -16.86 22.61 -11.56
CA LYS A 39 -16.83 22.49 -10.09
C LYS A 39 -16.99 21.03 -9.66
N GLU A 40 -17.90 20.32 -10.30
CA GLU A 40 -18.22 18.92 -10.04
C GLU A 40 -17.01 18.02 -10.32
N GLU A 41 -16.28 18.27 -11.41
CA GLU A 41 -15.03 17.57 -11.74
C GLU A 41 -13.93 17.87 -10.72
N MET A 42 -13.76 19.12 -10.27
CA MET A 42 -12.77 19.44 -9.22
C MET A 42 -13.08 18.74 -7.90
N ILE A 43 -14.36 18.67 -7.50
CA ILE A 43 -14.78 17.95 -6.29
C ILE A 43 -14.55 16.44 -6.47
N ALA A 44 -14.81 15.89 -7.66
CA ALA A 44 -14.50 14.50 -7.96
C ALA A 44 -12.99 14.22 -7.88
N GLY A 45 -12.17 15.09 -8.45
CA GLY A 45 -10.70 15.04 -8.34
C GLY A 45 -10.22 15.08 -6.90
N GLN A 46 -10.80 15.95 -6.05
CA GLN A 46 -10.47 16.00 -4.63
C GLN A 46 -10.73 14.65 -3.92
N ARG A 47 -11.87 14.02 -4.20
CA ARG A 47 -12.20 12.71 -3.64
C ARG A 47 -11.26 11.63 -4.16
N GLY A 48 -10.91 11.68 -5.45
CA GLY A 48 -9.96 10.76 -6.07
C GLY A 48 -8.58 10.85 -5.43
N VAL A 49 -8.03 12.06 -5.29
CA VAL A 49 -6.75 12.30 -4.62
C VAL A 49 -6.79 11.80 -3.17
N LYS A 50 -7.86 12.08 -2.42
CA LYS A 50 -7.99 11.57 -1.04
C LYS A 50 -8.04 10.04 -0.99
N ALA A 51 -8.78 9.40 -1.89
CA ALA A 51 -8.84 7.94 -1.97
C ALA A 51 -7.46 7.36 -2.30
N TYR A 52 -6.74 7.97 -3.24
CA TYR A 52 -5.37 7.60 -3.59
C TYR A 52 -4.41 7.73 -2.40
N MET A 53 -4.46 8.83 -1.63
CA MET A 53 -3.65 8.95 -0.41
C MET A 53 -3.93 7.81 0.58
N SER A 54 -5.20 7.46 0.78
CA SER A 54 -5.60 6.38 1.70
C SER A 54 -5.03 5.02 1.28
N VAL A 55 -5.14 4.65 0.00
CA VAL A 55 -4.61 3.37 -0.48
C VAL A 55 -3.07 3.37 -0.57
N MET A 56 -2.45 4.54 -0.72
CA MET A 56 -0.99 4.68 -0.62
C MET A 56 -0.50 4.48 0.81
N GLU A 57 -1.22 4.97 1.83
CA GLU A 57 -0.91 4.69 3.24
C GLU A 57 -0.99 3.19 3.56
N GLU A 58 -1.96 2.48 2.98
CA GLU A 58 -2.04 1.01 3.06
C GLU A 58 -0.84 0.33 2.39
N TYR A 59 -0.42 0.81 1.22
CA TYR A 59 0.80 0.33 0.55
C TYR A 59 2.06 0.57 1.38
N LEU A 60 2.23 1.76 1.96
CA LEU A 60 3.36 2.06 2.83
C LEU A 60 3.39 1.14 4.06
N SER A 61 2.23 0.91 4.67
CA SER A 61 2.09 -0.03 5.80
C SER A 61 2.47 -1.46 5.42
N CYS A 62 2.14 -1.89 4.20
CA CYS A 62 2.57 -3.18 3.68
C CYS A 62 4.09 -3.28 3.51
N ILE A 63 4.73 -2.23 3.00
CA ILE A 63 6.19 -2.18 2.85
C ILE A 63 6.90 -2.25 4.20
N GLU A 64 6.38 -1.53 5.21
CA GLU A 64 6.89 -1.59 6.58
C GLU A 64 6.75 -2.99 7.19
N ALA A 65 5.63 -3.69 6.95
CA ALA A 65 5.45 -5.06 7.39
C ALA A 65 6.45 -6.01 6.71
N ALA A 66 6.68 -5.88 5.41
CA ALA A 66 7.66 -6.68 4.67
C ALA A 66 9.11 -6.42 5.16
N GLU A 67 9.42 -5.19 5.58
CA GLU A 67 10.72 -4.86 6.18
C GLU A 67 10.86 -5.54 7.55
N GLN A 68 9.83 -5.50 8.39
CA GLN A 68 9.83 -6.19 9.68
C GLN A 68 9.99 -7.70 9.53
N GLU A 69 9.32 -8.32 8.55
CA GLU A 69 9.50 -9.74 8.22
C GLU A 69 10.94 -10.05 7.80
N THR A 70 11.52 -9.21 6.93
CA THR A 70 12.93 -9.33 6.52
C THR A 70 13.87 -9.23 7.72
N VAL A 71 13.63 -8.28 8.63
CA VAL A 71 14.44 -8.10 9.84
C VAL A 71 14.31 -9.28 10.79
N ALA A 72 13.12 -9.87 10.89
CA ALA A 72 12.83 -10.99 11.79
C ALA A 72 13.24 -12.37 11.25
N ASP A 73 13.54 -12.51 9.96
CA ASP A 73 13.91 -13.77 9.34
C ASP A 73 15.25 -14.30 9.91
N PRO A 74 15.23 -15.42 10.66
CA PRO A 74 16.43 -16.03 11.23
C PRO A 74 17.17 -16.94 10.25
N ASP A 75 16.54 -17.31 9.13
CA ASP A 75 17.08 -18.22 8.13
C ASP A 75 17.91 -17.47 7.06
N GLU A 76 17.71 -16.16 6.94
CA GLU A 76 18.48 -15.26 6.08
C GLU A 76 19.87 -14.96 6.68
N GLN A 77 20.76 -15.96 6.64
CA GLN A 77 22.12 -15.93 7.22
C GLN A 77 23.10 -15.00 6.48
N GLU A 78 22.72 -14.50 5.30
CA GLU A 78 23.53 -13.61 4.48
C GLU A 78 23.12 -12.16 4.74
N GLU A 79 23.81 -11.51 5.69
CA GLU A 79 23.55 -10.12 6.11
C GLU A 79 23.53 -9.14 4.93
N GLU A 80 24.36 -9.36 3.91
CA GLU A 80 24.36 -8.52 2.70
C GLU A 80 23.06 -8.64 1.91
N ALA A 81 22.51 -9.85 1.74
CA ALA A 81 21.25 -10.08 1.04
C ALA A 81 20.06 -9.46 1.79
N LYS A 82 20.06 -9.61 3.12
CA LYS A 82 19.09 -8.97 4.01
C LYS A 82 19.12 -7.45 3.90
N GLN A 83 20.31 -6.85 3.96
CA GLN A 83 20.46 -5.40 3.81
C GLN A 83 20.00 -4.92 2.43
N GLN A 84 20.33 -5.65 1.35
CA GLN A 84 19.86 -5.30 0.00
C GLN A 84 18.33 -5.32 -0.11
N ARG A 85 17.66 -6.26 0.58
CA ARG A 85 16.19 -6.33 0.63
C ARG A 85 15.60 -5.14 1.38
N ILE A 86 16.15 -4.81 2.55
CA ILE A 86 15.76 -3.64 3.35
C ILE A 86 15.95 -2.35 2.53
N ASP A 87 17.09 -2.19 1.86
CA ASP A 87 17.37 -1.03 1.01
C ASP A 87 16.37 -0.90 -0.14
N MET A 88 15.95 -2.03 -0.74
CA MET A 88 14.93 -2.04 -1.78
C MET A 88 13.57 -1.59 -1.25
N LEU A 89 13.17 -2.07 -0.06
CA LEU A 89 11.91 -1.68 0.58
C LEU A 89 11.90 -0.19 0.92
N ASN A 90 12.99 0.32 1.51
CA ASN A 90 13.16 1.73 1.80
C ASN A 90 13.10 2.62 0.55
N LYS A 91 13.71 2.18 -0.57
CA LYS A 91 13.59 2.90 -1.85
C LYS A 91 12.14 2.96 -2.35
N LYS A 92 11.39 1.86 -2.25
CA LYS A 92 9.97 1.81 -2.63
C LYS A 92 9.12 2.72 -1.75
N TYR A 93 9.37 2.73 -0.44
CA TYR A 93 8.69 3.59 0.52
C TYR A 93 8.91 5.07 0.18
N ASN A 94 10.17 5.48 0.02
CA ASN A 94 10.52 6.87 -0.28
C ASN A 94 9.93 7.33 -1.62
N ALA A 95 9.99 6.49 -2.66
CA ALA A 95 9.38 6.79 -3.95
C ALA A 95 7.86 6.95 -3.87
N ALA A 96 7.18 6.14 -3.05
CA ALA A 96 5.75 6.27 -2.84
C ALA A 96 5.38 7.57 -2.11
N VAL A 97 6.14 7.96 -1.08
CA VAL A 97 5.97 9.24 -0.38
C VAL A 97 6.22 10.42 -1.32
N GLU A 98 7.24 10.36 -2.17
CA GLU A 98 7.52 11.40 -3.17
C GLU A 98 6.34 11.55 -4.15
N GLU A 99 5.83 10.43 -4.68
CA GLU A 99 4.67 10.45 -5.58
C GLU A 99 3.42 11.01 -4.90
N MET A 100 3.17 10.69 -3.62
CA MET A 100 2.06 11.27 -2.88
C MET A 100 2.16 12.80 -2.80
N ASN A 101 3.37 13.31 -2.55
CA ASN A 101 3.63 14.76 -2.52
C ASN A 101 3.42 15.40 -3.89
N LEU A 102 3.87 14.76 -4.97
CA LEU A 102 3.68 15.25 -6.34
C LEU A 102 2.20 15.37 -6.70
N VAL A 103 1.39 14.34 -6.41
CA VAL A 103 -0.05 14.37 -6.67
C VAL A 103 -0.76 15.45 -5.83
N ALA A 104 -0.34 15.62 -4.58
CA ALA A 104 -0.89 16.67 -3.72
C ALA A 104 -0.53 18.08 -4.24
N GLU A 105 0.71 18.30 -4.68
CA GLU A 105 1.15 19.57 -5.28
C GLU A 105 0.42 19.86 -6.60
N GLU A 106 0.28 18.84 -7.45
CA GLU A 106 -0.44 18.92 -8.71
C GLU A 106 -1.89 19.35 -8.47
N PHE A 107 -2.60 18.65 -7.57
CA PHE A 107 -3.98 19.00 -7.23
C PHE A 107 -4.10 20.42 -6.67
N ASN A 108 -3.20 20.83 -5.78
CA ASN A 108 -3.19 22.19 -5.25
C ASN A 108 -2.96 23.25 -6.34
N THR A 109 -2.11 22.96 -7.32
CA THR A 109 -1.89 23.82 -8.49
C THR A 109 -3.17 23.96 -9.31
N GLN A 110 -3.86 22.86 -9.58
CA GLN A 110 -5.12 22.88 -10.33
C GLN A 110 -6.25 23.60 -9.56
N VAL A 111 -6.30 23.45 -8.23
CA VAL A 111 -7.25 24.22 -7.41
C VAL A 111 -7.00 25.72 -7.50
N ARG A 112 -5.73 26.17 -7.56
CA ARG A 112 -5.42 27.59 -7.78
C ARG A 112 -5.86 28.06 -9.17
N ALA A 113 -5.55 27.31 -10.22
CA ALA A 113 -5.98 27.63 -11.58
C ALA A 113 -7.52 27.74 -11.69
N TYR A 114 -8.26 26.82 -11.06
CA TYR A 114 -9.73 26.88 -10.98
C TYR A 114 -10.21 28.18 -10.36
N LYS A 115 -9.62 28.57 -9.22
CA LYS A 115 -10.00 29.78 -8.49
C LYS A 115 -9.66 31.03 -9.28
N GLU A 116 -8.54 31.06 -9.99
CA GLU A 116 -8.12 32.23 -10.78
C GLU A 116 -9.01 32.45 -11.99
N ARG A 117 -9.40 31.38 -12.70
CA ARG A 117 -10.39 31.43 -13.78
C ARG A 117 -11.78 31.90 -13.32
N SER A 118 -12.16 31.53 -12.10
CA SER A 118 -13.51 31.78 -11.56
C SER A 118 -13.66 33.16 -10.90
N LYS A 119 -12.62 33.99 -10.93
CA LYS A 119 -12.66 35.39 -10.50
C LYS A 119 -13.22 36.27 -11.61
#